data_AF-A0AAD5JMD5-F1
#
_entry.id   AF-A0AAD5JMD5-F1
#
_cell.length_a   1.000
_cell.length_b   1.000
_cell.length_c   1.000
_cell.angle_alpha   90.00
_cell.angle_beta   90.00
_cell.angle_gamma   90.00
#
_symmetry.space_group_name_H-M   'P 1'
#
loop_
_entity.id
_entity.type
_entity.pdbx_description
1 polymer ?
#
loop_
_entity_poly.entity_id
_entity_poly.type
_entity_poly.pdbx_seq_one_letter_code
_entity_poly.pdbx_strand_id
1 'polypeptide(L)'
;MELTDDEKKNICFSAFPDSNVFEVGDQVYNIRVRASTAGLAVSGPTTSAGFLYGYVFFRQKKDPTIRRGYFQKSLVLLSQHPYVGLFSRMVAILGPSFFDTGQPMLEAACMNIAHWGPVIEGRVLDLPFLGQLLEVEISRPYKPQLLETTSFDMRLYHHFKDILQDLWLLWELMLLAEPLVVIAPDPGVCSEAVVSLVDLINPIPYCGDYRPYFTIQDTDFKSFQLRKPDGTLIPAHGNHVRTHKPKAGLGAKSNILFEFVQGVTSKRKAVIAKDRQLLKMLTEASMRGHPPDWVLNNMLRRHFVDLTEKFLVPLDRYFSTLIPASRYVYNGPPQLRPFQTEQFMKSLKDYQRQLPFKSTFKTRTTSADPMRDLYAQFLKCGNFATWLQHKTTEAQNEIMKTYIQKLCEDSRSSADLKSRIRDVLVKSY
;
A
#
# COMPACT_ATOMS: atom_id res chain seq x y z
N MET A 1 18.30 -11.25 -15.11
CA MET A 1 17.05 -10.47 -15.29
C MET A 1 17.03 -10.01 -16.73
N GLU A 2 16.17 -10.61 -17.56
CA GLU A 2 15.99 -10.18 -18.95
C GLU A 2 14.79 -9.23 -18.98
N LEU A 3 15.07 -7.93 -19.14
CA LEU A 3 14.05 -6.92 -19.44
C LEU A 3 14.01 -6.70 -20.96
N THR A 4 12.82 -6.50 -21.50
CA THR A 4 12.64 -5.99 -22.87
C THR A 4 13.14 -4.55 -23.00
N ASP A 5 13.41 -4.10 -24.22
CA ASP A 5 13.87 -2.72 -24.45
C ASP A 5 12.79 -1.69 -24.10
N ASP A 6 11.51 -2.03 -24.25
CA ASP A 6 10.40 -1.19 -23.82
C ASP A 6 10.32 -1.07 -22.29
N GLU A 7 10.50 -2.18 -21.55
CA GLU A 7 10.55 -2.15 -20.08
C GLU A 7 11.76 -1.33 -19.58
N LYS A 8 12.95 -1.50 -20.18
CA LYS A 8 14.14 -0.68 -19.86
C LYS A 8 13.85 0.80 -20.09
N LYS A 9 13.26 1.13 -21.24
CA LYS A 9 12.91 2.50 -21.60
C LYS A 9 11.90 3.11 -20.63
N ASN A 10 10.87 2.35 -20.24
CA ASN A 10 9.87 2.80 -19.27
C ASN A 10 10.49 3.06 -17.88
N ILE A 11 11.39 2.17 -17.42
CA ILE A 11 12.14 2.38 -16.17
C ILE A 11 13.00 3.63 -16.25
N CYS A 12 13.74 3.82 -17.35
CA CYS A 12 14.58 5.01 -17.54
C CYS A 12 13.76 6.30 -17.49
N PHE A 13 12.60 6.36 -18.14
CA PHE A 13 11.77 7.56 -18.08
C PHE A 13 11.11 7.77 -16.73
N SER A 14 10.67 6.70 -16.06
CA SER A 14 10.07 6.78 -14.73
C SER A 14 11.07 7.20 -13.65
N ALA A 15 12.36 6.93 -13.87
CA ALA A 15 13.45 7.29 -12.97
C ALA A 15 13.94 8.73 -13.15
N PHE A 16 13.33 9.53 -14.02
CA PHE A 16 13.59 10.97 -14.14
C PHE A 16 12.32 11.74 -13.78
N PRO A 17 12.41 12.73 -12.87
CA PRO A 17 11.27 13.58 -12.57
C PRO A 17 10.82 14.36 -13.82
N ASP A 18 9.50 14.47 -14.03
CA ASP A 18 8.92 15.11 -15.23
C ASP A 18 9.13 16.64 -15.30
N SER A 19 9.53 17.25 -14.17
CA SER A 19 9.69 18.69 -14.03
C SER A 19 11.11 19.02 -13.56
N ASN A 20 11.67 20.11 -14.08
CA ASN A 20 12.93 20.68 -13.60
C ASN A 20 12.73 21.75 -12.51
N VAL A 21 11.52 21.84 -11.95
CA VAL A 21 11.15 22.86 -10.94
C VAL A 21 11.77 22.55 -9.57
N PHE A 22 12.29 21.35 -9.37
CA PHE A 22 12.86 20.94 -8.08
C PHE A 22 14.24 21.56 -7.86
N GLU A 23 14.59 21.73 -6.59
CA GLU A 23 15.88 22.26 -6.18
C GLU A 23 17.04 21.37 -6.66
N VAL A 24 18.20 22.00 -6.88
CA VAL A 24 19.47 21.30 -7.10
C VAL A 24 19.74 20.39 -5.90
N GLY A 25 19.95 19.10 -6.13
CA GLY A 25 20.18 18.15 -5.06
C GLY A 25 19.88 16.71 -5.43
N ASP A 26 19.73 15.90 -4.38
CA ASP A 26 19.44 14.48 -4.46
C ASP A 26 17.98 14.23 -4.05
N GLN A 27 17.31 13.32 -4.74
CA GLN A 27 15.94 12.90 -4.45
C GLN A 27 15.85 11.38 -4.38
N VAL A 28 15.07 10.90 -3.43
CA VAL A 28 14.72 9.47 -3.31
C VAL A 28 13.23 9.32 -3.46
N TYR A 29 12.81 8.42 -4.34
CA TYR A 29 11.40 8.16 -4.58
C TYR A 29 11.20 6.75 -5.15
N ASN A 30 9.95 6.32 -5.15
CA ASN A 30 9.57 4.97 -5.56
C ASN A 30 8.76 5.01 -6.86
N ILE A 31 8.96 4.01 -7.70
CA ILE A 31 8.19 3.77 -8.92
C ILE A 31 7.69 2.32 -8.93
N ARG A 32 6.59 2.08 -9.63
CA ARG A 32 6.07 0.74 -9.87
C ARG A 32 5.75 0.61 -11.34
N VAL A 33 6.50 -0.24 -12.03
CA VAL A 33 6.46 -0.38 -13.48
C VAL A 33 5.96 -1.76 -13.86
N ARG A 34 5.16 -1.83 -14.93
CA ARG A 34 4.74 -3.11 -15.50
C ARG A 34 5.96 -3.77 -16.15
N ALA A 35 6.17 -5.03 -15.80
CA ALA A 35 7.28 -5.85 -16.27
C ALA A 35 6.82 -7.29 -16.44
N SER A 36 5.85 -7.52 -17.34
CA SER A 36 5.21 -8.82 -17.53
C SER A 36 6.13 -9.89 -18.13
N THR A 37 7.26 -9.50 -18.71
CA THR A 37 8.21 -10.44 -19.34
C THR A 37 9.45 -10.70 -18.49
N ALA A 38 9.68 -9.91 -17.45
CA ALA A 38 10.80 -10.10 -16.55
C ALA A 38 10.64 -11.40 -15.74
N GLY A 39 11.60 -12.32 -15.81
CA GLY A 39 11.58 -13.56 -15.01
C GLY A 39 11.44 -13.33 -13.49
N LEU A 40 11.83 -12.15 -12.99
CA LEU A 40 11.62 -11.73 -11.60
C LEU A 40 10.18 -11.31 -11.28
N ALA A 41 9.41 -10.83 -12.24
CA ALA A 41 7.99 -10.54 -12.04
C ALA A 41 7.13 -11.83 -11.99
N VAL A 42 7.70 -12.94 -12.47
CA VAL A 42 7.10 -14.29 -12.51
C VAL A 42 7.39 -15.08 -11.21
N SER A 43 8.15 -14.52 -10.26
CA SER A 43 8.39 -15.08 -8.92
C SER A 43 8.06 -14.08 -7.81
N GLY A 44 7.56 -14.53 -6.66
CA GLY A 44 7.27 -13.66 -5.51
C GLY A 44 5.86 -13.00 -5.48
N PRO A 45 5.63 -11.98 -4.64
CA PRO A 45 4.30 -11.41 -4.38
C PRO A 45 3.71 -10.62 -5.57
N THR A 46 4.48 -10.44 -6.65
CA THR A 46 4.10 -9.75 -7.89
C THR A 46 3.64 -10.68 -9.01
N THR A 47 3.69 -12.00 -8.78
CA THR A 47 3.39 -13.09 -9.72
C THR A 47 2.08 -12.96 -10.49
N SER A 48 1.04 -12.39 -9.88
CA SER A 48 -0.28 -12.24 -10.51
C SER A 48 -0.45 -10.95 -11.31
N ALA A 49 0.38 -9.93 -11.06
CA ALA A 49 0.15 -8.58 -11.55
C ALA A 49 1.21 -8.08 -12.56
N GLY A 50 2.37 -8.75 -12.65
CA GLY A 50 3.41 -8.44 -13.62
C GLY A 50 4.04 -7.05 -13.40
N PHE A 51 4.36 -6.71 -12.15
CA PHE A 51 4.99 -5.43 -11.78
C PHE A 51 6.35 -5.65 -11.12
N LEU A 52 7.25 -4.68 -11.31
CA LEU A 52 8.47 -4.52 -10.51
C LEU A 52 8.43 -3.21 -9.73
N TYR A 53 9.01 -3.24 -8.54
CA TYR A 53 9.24 -2.07 -7.71
C TYR A 53 10.61 -1.48 -8.02
N GLY A 54 10.65 -0.19 -8.31
CA GLY A 54 11.88 0.57 -8.51
C GLY A 54 12.06 1.58 -7.38
N TYR A 55 13.24 1.56 -6.77
CA TYR A 55 13.66 2.50 -5.74
C TYR A 55 14.72 3.40 -6.36
N VAL A 56 14.38 4.67 -6.53
CA VAL A 56 15.15 5.61 -7.34
C VAL A 56 15.92 6.55 -6.43
N PHE A 57 17.21 6.72 -6.72
CA PHE A 57 18.00 7.86 -6.29
C PHE A 57 18.32 8.71 -7.51
N PHE A 58 17.86 9.96 -7.54
CA PHE A 58 18.09 10.92 -8.63
C PHE A 58 18.98 12.05 -8.14
N ARG A 59 20.03 12.38 -8.89
CA ARG A 59 20.94 13.50 -8.62
C ARG A 59 20.84 14.55 -9.72
N GLN A 60 20.56 15.78 -9.33
CA GLN A 60 20.63 16.95 -10.19
C GLN A 60 21.64 17.96 -9.63
N LYS A 61 22.68 18.27 -10.41
CA LYS A 61 23.72 19.25 -10.04
C LYS A 61 23.92 20.26 -11.15
N LYS A 62 24.11 21.54 -10.82
CA LYS A 62 24.56 22.52 -11.81
C LYS A 62 25.92 22.12 -12.34
N ASP A 63 26.03 22.07 -13.66
CA ASP A 63 27.26 21.75 -14.35
C ASP A 63 27.40 22.64 -15.58
N PRO A 64 28.24 23.69 -15.51
CA PRO A 64 28.48 24.61 -16.62
C PRO A 64 29.11 23.94 -17.85
N THR A 65 29.75 22.78 -17.68
CA THR A 65 30.39 22.05 -18.78
C THR A 65 29.37 21.31 -19.65
N ILE A 66 28.16 21.08 -19.14
CA ILE A 66 27.08 20.42 -19.85
C ILE A 66 26.23 21.47 -20.57
N ARG A 67 25.94 21.26 -21.85
CA ARG A 67 25.16 22.20 -22.70
C ARG A 67 23.81 22.61 -22.08
N ARG A 68 23.16 21.72 -21.33
CA ARG A 68 21.87 21.98 -20.66
C ARG A 68 22.02 22.65 -19.28
N GLY A 69 23.24 22.88 -18.81
CA GLY A 69 23.58 23.55 -17.54
C GLY A 69 23.43 22.68 -16.29
N TYR A 70 22.97 21.43 -16.43
CA TYR A 70 22.76 20.51 -15.32
C TYR A 70 23.21 19.10 -15.66
N PHE A 71 23.91 18.48 -14.72
CA PHE A 71 24.10 17.04 -14.63
C PHE A 71 22.84 16.42 -14.01
N GLN A 72 22.25 15.43 -14.69
CA GLN A 72 21.07 14.70 -14.23
C GLN A 72 21.28 13.21 -14.48
N LYS A 73 21.20 12.38 -13.43
CA LYS A 73 21.37 10.93 -13.55
C LYS A 73 20.72 10.23 -12.36
N SER A 74 20.24 9.01 -12.60
CA SER A 74 19.56 8.20 -11.60
C SER A 74 20.27 6.86 -11.38
N LEU A 75 20.18 6.35 -10.16
CA LEU A 75 20.45 4.96 -9.78
C LEU A 75 19.11 4.33 -9.37
N VAL A 76 18.81 3.13 -9.88
CA VAL A 76 17.55 2.44 -9.59
C VAL A 76 17.84 1.03 -9.07
N LEU A 77 17.32 0.72 -7.87
CA LEU A 77 17.25 -0.65 -7.37
C LEU A 77 15.91 -1.24 -7.77
N LEU A 78 15.92 -2.40 -8.44
CA LEU A 78 14.71 -3.11 -8.87
C LEU A 78 14.47 -4.34 -8.02
N SER A 79 13.23 -4.56 -7.59
CA SER A 79 12.84 -5.69 -6.75
C SER A 79 11.43 -6.17 -7.05
N GLN A 80 11.19 -7.46 -6.83
CA GLN A 80 9.86 -8.07 -6.77
C GLN A 80 9.16 -7.82 -5.42
N HIS A 81 9.89 -7.33 -4.41
CA HIS A 81 9.38 -7.13 -3.06
C HIS A 81 9.05 -5.65 -2.79
N PRO A 82 7.87 -5.33 -2.23
CA PRO A 82 7.47 -3.98 -1.85
C PRO A 82 8.04 -3.54 -0.49
N TYR A 83 9.32 -3.81 -0.22
CA TYR A 83 9.96 -3.39 1.04
C TYR A 83 10.43 -1.94 0.96
N VAL A 84 9.46 -1.03 0.90
CA VAL A 84 9.69 0.40 0.63
C VAL A 84 10.68 1.00 1.64
N GLY A 85 10.45 0.83 2.94
CA GLY A 85 11.36 1.36 3.96
C GLY A 85 12.82 0.90 3.78
N LEU A 86 13.03 -0.41 3.60
CA LEU A 86 14.37 -1.00 3.41
C LEU A 86 15.03 -0.48 2.14
N PHE A 87 14.40 -0.66 0.99
CA PHE A 87 15.05 -0.39 -0.28
C PHE A 87 15.19 1.11 -0.55
N SER A 88 14.25 1.96 -0.10
CA SER A 88 14.44 3.41 -0.13
C SER A 88 15.63 3.84 0.73
N ARG A 89 15.83 3.25 1.92
CA ARG A 89 17.01 3.52 2.74
C ARG A 89 18.30 3.05 2.08
N MET A 90 18.29 1.87 1.46
CA MET A 90 19.46 1.35 0.75
C MET A 90 19.88 2.25 -0.40
N VAL A 91 18.95 2.72 -1.24
CA VAL A 91 19.31 3.62 -2.35
C VAL A 91 19.71 5.01 -1.86
N ALA A 92 19.19 5.47 -0.72
CA ALA A 92 19.66 6.70 -0.08
C ALA A 92 21.11 6.61 0.43
N ILE A 93 21.59 5.41 0.78
CA ILE A 93 22.99 5.15 1.17
C ILE A 93 23.86 4.93 -0.08
N LEU A 94 23.43 4.03 -0.97
CA LEU A 94 24.20 3.64 -2.14
C LEU A 94 24.32 4.76 -3.18
N GLY A 95 23.27 5.56 -3.38
CA GLY A 95 23.22 6.63 -4.35
C GLY A 95 24.42 7.57 -4.23
N PRO A 96 24.56 8.31 -3.11
CA PRO A 96 25.67 9.24 -2.94
C PRO A 96 27.04 8.57 -3.12
N SER A 97 27.26 7.40 -2.50
CA SER A 97 28.52 6.65 -2.61
C SER A 97 28.84 6.24 -4.05
N PHE A 98 27.85 5.80 -4.82
CA PHE A 98 28.03 5.47 -6.23
C PHE A 98 28.37 6.70 -7.07
N PHE A 99 27.72 7.84 -6.83
CA PHE A 99 28.01 9.05 -7.59
C PHE A 99 29.37 9.66 -7.26
N ASP A 100 29.90 9.41 -6.06
CA ASP A 100 31.18 9.94 -5.61
C ASP A 100 32.36 9.00 -5.96
N THR A 101 32.16 7.68 -5.88
CA THR A 101 33.23 6.66 -6.04
C THR A 101 33.06 5.78 -7.28
N GLY A 102 31.85 5.67 -7.84
CA GLY A 102 31.57 4.90 -9.05
C GLY A 102 31.33 3.41 -8.81
N GLN A 103 31.69 2.61 -9.82
CA GLN A 103 31.37 1.18 -9.91
C GLN A 103 31.80 0.33 -8.70
N PRO A 104 32.94 0.56 -8.02
CA PRO A 104 33.32 -0.23 -6.85
C PRO A 104 32.26 -0.22 -5.73
N MET A 105 31.46 0.85 -5.61
CA MET A 105 30.37 0.91 -4.64
C MET A 105 29.17 0.04 -5.01
N LEU A 106 28.90 -0.15 -6.30
CA LEU A 106 27.90 -1.13 -6.73
C LEU A 106 28.36 -2.56 -6.41
N GLU A 107 29.63 -2.87 -6.67
CA GLU A 107 30.20 -4.18 -6.39
C GLU A 107 30.18 -4.50 -4.90
N ALA A 108 30.59 -3.55 -4.05
CA ALA A 108 30.52 -3.68 -2.60
C ALA A 108 29.07 -3.87 -2.09
N ALA A 109 28.11 -3.11 -2.62
CA ALA A 109 26.70 -3.26 -2.24
C ALA A 109 26.12 -4.62 -2.65
N CYS A 110 26.38 -5.06 -3.88
CA CYS A 110 25.97 -6.39 -4.35
C CYS A 110 26.60 -7.50 -3.50
N MET A 111 27.88 -7.36 -3.15
CA MET A 111 28.55 -8.30 -2.28
C MET A 111 27.92 -8.33 -0.88
N ASN A 112 27.61 -7.18 -0.26
CA ASN A 112 26.91 -7.16 1.03
C ASN A 112 25.56 -7.88 0.97
N ILE A 113 24.74 -7.59 -0.04
CA ILE A 113 23.42 -8.23 -0.22
C ILE A 113 23.55 -9.74 -0.41
N ALA A 114 24.55 -10.20 -1.17
CA ALA A 114 24.77 -11.63 -1.41
C ALA A 114 25.18 -12.41 -0.16
N HIS A 115 25.70 -11.73 0.87
CA HIS A 115 26.09 -12.33 2.14
C HIS A 115 24.99 -12.25 3.21
N TRP A 116 23.83 -11.67 2.90
CA TRP A 116 22.71 -11.66 3.84
C TRP A 116 22.18 -13.06 4.09
N GLY A 117 21.81 -13.32 5.35
CA GLY A 117 21.19 -14.59 5.75
C GLY A 117 19.79 -14.78 5.15
N PRO A 118 19.19 -15.97 5.36
CA PRO A 118 17.81 -16.22 4.92
C PRO A 118 16.84 -15.23 5.58
N VAL A 119 15.86 -14.76 4.81
CA VAL A 119 14.80 -13.89 5.31
C VAL A 119 13.87 -14.71 6.22
N ILE A 120 13.73 -14.28 7.47
CA ILE A 120 12.82 -14.90 8.45
C ILE A 120 11.75 -13.88 8.82
N GLU A 121 10.49 -14.17 8.50
CA GLU A 121 9.38 -13.26 8.76
C GLU A 121 9.12 -13.04 10.25
N GLY A 122 8.84 -11.79 10.63
CA GLY A 122 8.54 -11.39 12.00
C GLY A 122 9.73 -11.48 12.97
N ARG A 123 10.97 -11.50 12.45
CA ARG A 123 12.19 -11.28 13.23
C ARG A 123 12.89 -10.02 12.72
N VAL A 124 13.55 -9.32 13.64
CA VAL A 124 14.51 -8.26 13.29
C VAL A 124 15.76 -8.94 12.74
N LEU A 125 16.21 -8.47 11.57
CA LEU A 125 17.38 -8.93 10.84
C LEU A 125 18.41 -7.80 10.83
N ASP A 126 19.65 -8.15 11.12
CA ASP A 126 20.78 -7.23 11.02
C ASP A 126 21.40 -7.38 9.62
N LEU A 127 21.26 -6.36 8.79
CA LEU A 127 21.71 -6.35 7.40
C LEU A 127 22.87 -5.35 7.23
N PRO A 128 24.14 -5.81 7.26
CA PRO A 128 25.27 -4.97 6.94
C PRO A 128 25.16 -4.44 5.50
N PHE A 129 25.32 -3.14 5.32
CA PHE A 129 25.24 -2.49 4.03
C PHE A 129 26.12 -1.23 3.98
N LEU A 130 27.18 -1.27 3.16
CA LEU A 130 28.09 -0.15 2.91
C LEU A 130 28.60 0.54 4.19
N GLY A 131 29.03 -0.26 5.17
CA GLY A 131 29.56 0.22 6.44
C GLY A 131 28.50 0.66 7.47
N GLN A 132 27.22 0.52 7.15
CA GLN A 132 26.11 0.70 8.10
C GLN A 132 25.48 -0.65 8.45
N LEU A 133 24.89 -0.76 9.64
CA LEU A 133 24.06 -1.89 10.04
C LEU A 133 22.59 -1.46 9.92
N LEU A 134 21.83 -2.12 9.04
CA LEU A 134 20.40 -1.88 8.89
C LEU A 134 19.64 -2.93 9.71
N GLU A 135 18.99 -2.53 10.78
CA GLU A 135 18.08 -3.39 11.54
C GLU A 135 16.71 -3.41 10.85
N VAL A 136 16.22 -4.58 10.44
CA VAL A 136 15.03 -4.72 9.58
C VAL A 136 14.11 -5.80 10.07
N GLU A 137 12.85 -5.47 10.35
CA GLU A 137 11.81 -6.48 10.48
C GLU A 137 11.06 -6.64 9.14
N ILE A 138 11.17 -7.83 8.54
CA ILE A 138 10.35 -8.18 7.39
C ILE A 138 8.98 -8.61 7.93
N SER A 139 8.01 -7.71 7.82
CA SER A 139 6.65 -7.98 8.30
C SER A 139 5.98 -9.08 7.49
N ARG A 140 5.15 -9.85 8.20
CA ARG A 140 4.32 -10.88 7.59
C ARG A 140 3.37 -10.22 6.56
N PRO A 141 3.07 -10.90 5.45
CA PRO A 141 2.07 -10.42 4.50
C PRO A 141 0.79 -10.01 5.22
N TYR A 142 0.25 -8.84 4.83
CA TYR A 142 -1.05 -8.34 5.30
C TYR A 142 -1.14 -8.05 6.81
N LYS A 143 0.02 -7.88 7.46
CA LYS A 143 0.11 -7.33 8.81
C LYS A 143 0.65 -5.89 8.75
N PRO A 144 0.05 -4.95 9.49
CA PRO A 144 0.55 -3.59 9.53
C PRO A 144 1.94 -3.56 10.16
N GLN A 145 2.87 -2.81 9.57
CA GLN A 145 4.13 -2.46 10.22
C GLN A 145 3.87 -1.26 11.13
N LEU A 146 3.98 -1.45 12.45
CA LEU A 146 3.89 -0.40 13.47
C LEU A 146 5.25 -0.24 14.15
N LEU A 147 5.52 0.86 14.87
CA LEU A 147 6.82 1.10 15.52
C LEU A 147 7.24 -0.02 16.46
N GLU A 148 6.28 -0.73 17.06
CA GLU A 148 6.56 -1.90 17.90
C GLU A 148 7.21 -3.05 17.09
N THR A 149 7.15 -2.98 15.76
CA THR A 149 7.55 -4.01 14.79
C THR A 149 8.31 -3.45 13.57
N THR A 150 8.79 -2.20 13.58
CA THR A 150 9.60 -1.65 12.47
C THR A 150 10.48 -0.48 12.90
N SER A 151 11.73 -0.50 12.43
CA SER A 151 12.74 0.56 12.54
C SER A 151 12.61 1.63 11.44
N PHE A 152 11.78 1.40 10.42
CA PHE A 152 11.65 2.30 9.27
C PHE A 152 10.48 3.28 9.44
N ASP A 153 10.80 4.57 9.38
CA ASP A 153 9.83 5.66 9.47
C ASP A 153 9.02 5.80 8.17
N MET A 154 7.83 5.20 8.14
CA MET A 154 6.85 5.36 7.06
C MET A 154 6.03 6.63 7.30
N ARG A 155 6.36 7.73 6.62
CA ARG A 155 6.02 9.13 6.96
C ARG A 155 4.56 9.59 6.76
N LEU A 156 3.55 8.78 7.08
CA LEU A 156 2.12 9.14 6.97
C LEU A 156 1.79 10.46 7.70
N TYR A 157 2.21 10.64 8.96
CA TYR A 157 1.92 11.89 9.66
C TYR A 157 2.58 13.09 8.98
N HIS A 158 3.87 12.98 8.65
CA HIS A 158 4.65 14.06 8.03
C HIS A 158 4.00 14.57 6.74
N HIS A 159 3.54 13.66 5.88
CA HIS A 159 2.91 14.00 4.60
C HIS A 159 1.49 14.49 4.73
N PHE A 160 0.74 14.15 5.79
CA PHE A 160 -0.69 14.46 5.91
C PHE A 160 -1.02 15.40 7.07
N LYS A 161 -0.03 15.93 7.80
CA LYS A 161 -0.21 16.78 8.99
C LYS A 161 -1.12 17.98 8.78
N ASP A 162 -1.12 18.58 7.58
CA ASP A 162 -1.95 19.76 7.29
C ASP A 162 -3.37 19.38 6.83
N ILE A 163 -3.61 18.10 6.55
CA ILE A 163 -4.90 17.56 6.07
C ILE A 163 -5.38 16.36 6.90
N LEU A 164 -4.96 16.26 8.17
CA LEU A 164 -5.32 15.15 9.07
C LEU A 164 -6.83 14.91 9.11
N GLN A 165 -7.60 15.98 8.99
CA GLN A 165 -9.06 15.93 8.99
C GLN A 165 -9.64 15.14 7.81
N ASP A 166 -8.93 15.02 6.69
CA ASP A 166 -9.41 14.34 5.49
C ASP A 166 -9.02 12.86 5.44
N LEU A 167 -8.20 12.38 6.37
CA LEU A 167 -7.74 10.99 6.42
C LEU A 167 -8.88 9.97 6.54
N TRP A 168 -10.00 10.30 7.20
CA TRP A 168 -11.18 9.40 7.23
C TRP A 168 -11.87 9.30 5.87
N LEU A 169 -11.91 10.39 5.10
CA LEU A 169 -12.43 10.35 3.73
C LEU A 169 -11.49 9.54 2.84
N LEU A 170 -10.18 9.76 2.95
CA LEU A 170 -9.17 9.00 2.22
C LEU A 170 -9.23 7.51 2.57
N TRP A 171 -9.39 7.17 3.85
CA TRP A 171 -9.59 5.79 4.29
C TRP A 171 -10.83 5.17 3.62
N GLU A 172 -11.97 5.86 3.57
CA GLU A 172 -13.15 5.34 2.87
C GLU A 172 -12.95 5.14 1.36
N LEU A 173 -12.24 6.08 0.71
CA LEU A 173 -11.93 5.99 -0.72
C LEU A 173 -11.01 4.79 -1.01
N MET A 174 -9.95 4.64 -0.19
CA MET A 174 -9.04 3.50 -0.27
C MET A 174 -9.76 2.18 0.03
N LEU A 175 -10.62 2.15 1.05
CA LEU A 175 -11.38 0.96 1.47
C LEU A 175 -12.23 0.41 0.33
N LEU A 176 -12.81 1.31 -0.48
CA LEU A 176 -13.69 0.95 -1.58
C LEU A 176 -12.99 0.85 -2.93
N ALA A 177 -11.66 0.98 -2.95
CA ALA A 177 -10.84 1.00 -4.16
C ALA A 177 -11.33 2.04 -5.18
N GLU A 178 -11.75 3.20 -4.69
CA GLU A 178 -12.14 4.32 -5.54
C GLU A 178 -10.89 4.88 -6.25
N PRO A 179 -10.98 5.24 -7.55
CA PRO A 179 -9.85 5.82 -8.27
C PRO A 179 -9.38 7.15 -7.63
N LEU A 180 -8.07 7.25 -7.36
CA LEU A 180 -7.43 8.43 -6.78
C LEU A 180 -6.23 8.87 -7.61
N VAL A 181 -6.01 10.18 -7.65
CA VAL A 181 -4.81 10.80 -8.23
C VAL A 181 -4.16 11.66 -7.16
N VAL A 182 -2.86 11.50 -6.95
CA VAL A 182 -2.06 12.30 -6.01
C VAL A 182 -1.19 13.26 -6.81
N ILE A 183 -1.19 14.53 -6.42
CA ILE A 183 -0.25 15.54 -6.93
C ILE A 183 0.61 15.97 -5.73
N ALA A 184 1.90 16.16 -5.94
CA ALA A 184 2.81 16.53 -4.87
C ALA A 184 3.88 17.51 -5.38
N PRO A 185 4.56 18.23 -4.48
CA PRO A 185 5.54 19.23 -4.87
C PRO A 185 6.84 18.60 -5.39
N ASP A 186 7.07 17.30 -5.17
CA ASP A 186 8.19 16.53 -5.72
C ASP A 186 7.87 15.01 -5.76
N PRO A 187 8.62 14.22 -6.55
CA PRO A 187 8.46 12.77 -6.65
C PRO A 187 8.57 12.01 -5.32
N GLY A 188 9.42 12.46 -4.40
CA GLY A 188 9.62 11.85 -3.09
C GLY A 188 8.34 11.89 -2.28
N VAL A 189 7.82 13.09 -2.07
CA VAL A 189 6.53 13.31 -1.38
C VAL A 189 5.40 12.57 -2.07
N CYS A 190 5.34 12.61 -3.42
CA CYS A 190 4.31 11.89 -4.17
C CYS A 190 4.33 10.39 -3.89
N SER A 191 5.51 9.78 -4.04
CA SER A 191 5.68 8.33 -3.90
C SER A 191 5.43 7.84 -2.49
N GLU A 192 5.89 8.57 -1.47
CA GLU A 192 5.64 8.22 -0.08
C GLU A 192 4.18 8.43 0.32
N ALA A 193 3.52 9.48 -0.17
CA ALA A 193 2.10 9.72 0.10
C ALA A 193 1.21 8.62 -0.49
N VAL A 194 1.46 8.19 -1.73
CA VAL A 194 0.70 7.08 -2.36
C VAL A 194 0.90 5.78 -1.59
N VAL A 195 2.13 5.44 -1.22
CA VAL A 195 2.40 4.23 -0.41
C VAL A 195 1.68 4.31 0.94
N SER A 196 1.69 5.48 1.58
CA SER A 196 1.01 5.70 2.86
C SER A 196 -0.52 5.56 2.75
N LEU A 197 -1.11 5.91 1.61
CA LEU A 197 -2.55 5.72 1.34
C LEU A 197 -2.90 4.24 1.17
N VAL A 198 -2.06 3.47 0.46
CA VAL A 198 -2.22 2.01 0.33
C VAL A 198 -2.18 1.35 1.71
N ASP A 199 -1.26 1.79 2.57
CA ASP A 199 -1.12 1.31 3.95
C ASP A 199 -2.30 1.68 4.87
N LEU A 200 -3.08 2.70 4.51
CA LEU A 200 -4.11 3.29 5.38
C LEU A 200 -5.24 2.31 5.73
N ILE A 201 -5.47 1.30 4.88
CA ILE A 201 -6.54 0.31 5.04
C ILE A 201 -6.04 -1.05 5.55
N ASN A 202 -4.80 -1.13 6.05
CA ASN A 202 -4.34 -2.36 6.69
C ASN A 202 -5.29 -2.79 7.82
N PRO A 203 -5.58 -4.10 8.00
CA PRO A 203 -4.95 -5.25 7.34
C PRO A 203 -5.61 -5.71 6.02
N ILE A 204 -6.49 -4.91 5.40
CA ILE A 204 -7.08 -5.27 4.10
C ILE A 204 -6.01 -5.12 3.02
N PRO A 205 -5.70 -6.18 2.24
CA PRO A 205 -4.80 -6.06 1.12
C PRO A 205 -5.45 -5.20 0.03
N TYR A 206 -4.76 -4.14 -0.40
CA TYR A 206 -5.28 -3.28 -1.46
C TYR A 206 -5.26 -4.02 -2.81
N CYS A 207 -6.42 -4.06 -3.48
CA CYS A 207 -6.58 -4.77 -4.75
C CYS A 207 -6.19 -3.95 -5.98
N GLY A 208 -6.13 -2.61 -5.84
CA GLY A 208 -6.02 -1.70 -6.97
C GLY A 208 -4.61 -1.62 -7.54
N ASP A 209 -4.52 -1.20 -8.81
CA ASP A 209 -3.26 -0.67 -9.35
C ASP A 209 -2.96 0.65 -8.63
N TYR A 210 -1.71 0.84 -8.26
CA TYR A 210 -1.20 2.07 -7.67
C TYR A 210 0.17 2.37 -8.26
N ARG A 211 0.43 3.65 -8.51
CA ARG A 211 1.70 4.16 -9.03
C ARG A 211 2.24 5.16 -8.03
N PRO A 212 3.29 4.79 -7.25
CA PRO A 212 3.83 5.71 -6.25
C PRO A 212 4.25 7.04 -6.86
N TYR A 213 5.03 6.98 -7.94
CA TYR A 213 5.26 8.11 -8.82
C TYR A 213 5.01 7.68 -10.27
N PHE A 214 4.48 8.61 -11.06
CA PHE A 214 4.01 8.35 -12.42
C PHE A 214 4.25 9.57 -13.30
N THR A 215 4.75 9.33 -14.50
CA THR A 215 5.09 10.39 -15.46
C THR A 215 4.20 10.31 -16.69
N ILE A 216 4.14 11.42 -17.45
CA ILE A 216 3.44 11.45 -18.74
C ILE A 216 4.07 10.51 -19.78
N GLN A 217 5.30 10.06 -19.52
CA GLN A 217 6.10 9.21 -20.38
C GLN A 217 5.88 7.72 -20.09
N ASP A 218 5.20 7.39 -18.99
CA ASP A 218 4.87 6.00 -18.67
C ASP A 218 3.95 5.40 -19.74
N THR A 219 4.21 4.15 -20.10
CA THR A 219 3.46 3.40 -21.12
C THR A 219 1.97 3.32 -20.82
N ASP A 220 1.59 3.30 -19.53
CA ASP A 220 0.21 3.16 -19.09
C ASP A 220 -0.53 4.52 -19.01
N PHE A 221 0.15 5.65 -19.25
CA PHE A 221 -0.42 7.01 -19.07
C PHE A 221 -1.70 7.23 -19.86
N LYS A 222 -1.73 6.77 -21.12
CA LYS A 222 -2.91 6.87 -22.00
C LYS A 222 -4.11 6.10 -21.45
N SER A 223 -3.88 4.98 -20.76
CA SER A 223 -4.97 4.15 -20.20
C SER A 223 -5.67 4.85 -19.02
N PHE A 224 -4.93 5.65 -18.25
CA PHE A 224 -5.46 6.41 -17.13
C PHE A 224 -6.24 7.66 -17.55
N GLN A 225 -5.94 8.26 -18.71
CA GLN A 225 -6.72 9.38 -19.25
C GLN A 225 -8.16 8.98 -19.62
N LEU A 226 -8.36 7.74 -20.07
CA LEU A 226 -9.66 7.23 -20.51
C LEU A 226 -10.57 6.86 -19.35
N ARG A 227 -10.00 6.51 -18.20
CA ARG A 227 -10.73 6.26 -16.95
C ARG A 227 -10.79 7.56 -16.16
N LYS A 228 -11.81 8.40 -16.39
CA LYS A 228 -12.02 9.59 -15.54
C LYS A 228 -12.20 9.10 -14.09
N PRO A 229 -11.27 9.40 -13.18
CA PRO A 229 -11.46 9.01 -11.80
C PRO A 229 -12.59 9.89 -11.23
N ASP A 230 -13.60 9.26 -10.61
CA ASP A 230 -14.72 10.00 -9.98
C ASP A 230 -14.29 10.67 -8.66
N GLY A 231 -13.18 10.22 -8.07
CA GLY A 231 -12.41 10.86 -7.01
C GLY A 231 -11.17 11.56 -7.57
N THR A 232 -10.80 12.73 -7.08
CA THR A 232 -9.85 13.61 -7.77
C THR A 232 -8.95 14.32 -6.77
N LEU A 233 -7.63 14.14 -6.93
CA LEU A 233 -6.53 15.07 -6.63
C LEU A 233 -6.24 15.40 -5.14
N ILE A 234 -5.01 15.10 -4.69
CA ILE A 234 -4.34 15.77 -3.55
C ILE A 234 -3.58 16.99 -4.09
N PRO A 235 -4.28 18.10 -4.36
CA PRO A 235 -3.84 19.43 -3.92
C PRO A 235 -5.07 20.23 -3.48
N ALA A 236 -4.94 21.19 -2.57
CA ALA A 236 -5.98 22.20 -2.35
C ALA A 236 -5.48 23.51 -1.76
N HIS A 237 -5.90 24.65 -2.31
CA HIS A 237 -5.92 25.97 -1.65
C HIS A 237 -7.11 26.16 -0.69
N GLY A 238 -6.93 27.01 0.33
CA GLY A 238 -7.97 27.76 1.06
C GLY A 238 -7.40 29.11 1.52
N ASN A 239 -8.10 30.25 1.46
CA ASN A 239 -9.28 30.57 2.25
C ASN A 239 -10.26 31.57 1.58
N HIS A 240 -11.52 31.45 2.01
CA HIS A 240 -12.67 32.37 1.96
C HIS A 240 -12.63 33.71 1.19
N VAL A 241 -13.72 33.92 0.42
CA VAL A 241 -14.37 35.17 -0.07
C VAL A 241 -14.31 35.43 -1.60
N ARG A 242 -15.48 35.18 -2.21
CA ARG A 242 -16.13 35.81 -3.38
C ARG A 242 -15.53 35.68 -4.80
N THR A 243 -16.43 35.19 -5.68
CA THR A 243 -16.69 35.60 -7.07
C THR A 243 -15.51 35.59 -8.05
N HIS A 244 -15.39 34.51 -8.83
CA HIS A 244 -15.56 34.47 -10.29
C HIS A 244 -14.94 33.16 -10.81
N LYS A 245 -15.68 32.42 -11.64
CA LYS A 245 -15.18 31.22 -12.32
C LYS A 245 -14.12 31.63 -13.36
N PRO A 246 -13.02 30.86 -13.51
CA PRO A 246 -12.44 30.64 -14.82
C PRO A 246 -12.52 29.17 -15.22
N LYS A 247 -12.92 28.94 -16.47
CA LYS A 247 -12.89 27.65 -17.15
C LYS A 247 -11.42 27.23 -17.33
N ALA A 248 -11.05 26.03 -16.88
CA ALA A 248 -9.76 25.43 -17.20
C ALA A 248 -9.83 24.80 -18.60
N GLY A 249 -9.18 25.45 -19.57
CA GLY A 249 -8.78 24.85 -20.84
C GLY A 249 -7.33 24.37 -20.72
N LEU A 250 -7.08 23.10 -21.05
CA LEU A 250 -5.72 22.55 -21.19
C LEU A 250 -5.12 23.10 -22.49
N GLY A 251 -4.45 24.24 -22.41
CA GLY A 251 -3.78 24.85 -23.55
C GLY A 251 -2.85 26.00 -23.16
N ALA A 252 -1.56 25.76 -23.32
CA ALA A 252 -0.46 26.71 -23.54
C ALA A 252 -0.08 27.74 -22.46
N LYS A 253 1.19 27.60 -22.03
CA LYS A 253 2.20 28.62 -21.70
C LYS A 253 1.78 29.81 -20.82
N SER A 254 2.08 29.70 -19.53
CA SER A 254 2.61 30.82 -18.74
C SER A 254 3.37 30.26 -17.52
N ASN A 255 4.49 30.92 -17.16
CA ASN A 255 5.25 30.68 -15.93
C ASN A 255 4.43 31.14 -14.71
N ILE A 256 3.32 30.46 -14.44
CA ILE A 256 2.59 30.60 -13.19
C ILE A 256 3.27 29.63 -12.23
N LEU A 257 3.98 30.17 -11.24
CA LEU A 257 4.25 29.45 -10.01
C LEU A 257 2.89 28.98 -9.49
N PHE A 258 2.58 27.70 -9.67
CA PHE A 258 1.43 27.09 -9.01
C PHE A 258 1.69 27.20 -7.51
N GLU A 259 0.91 28.03 -6.82
CA GLU A 259 0.94 28.07 -5.37
C GLU A 259 0.37 26.73 -4.88
N PHE A 260 1.26 25.81 -4.48
CA PHE A 260 0.89 24.48 -4.04
C PHE A 260 0.27 24.58 -2.65
N VAL A 261 -0.96 24.11 -2.48
CA VAL A 261 -1.59 24.00 -1.18
C VAL A 261 -2.17 22.59 -1.06
N GLN A 262 -2.30 22.08 0.16
CA GLN A 262 -2.65 20.69 0.44
C GLN A 262 -4.14 20.49 0.77
N GLY A 263 -4.77 19.45 0.24
CA GLY A 263 -6.15 19.05 0.60
C GLY A 263 -6.70 17.92 -0.26
N VAL A 264 -7.98 17.60 -0.08
CA VAL A 264 -8.66 16.47 -0.73
C VAL A 264 -9.96 16.92 -1.38
N THR A 265 -10.14 16.59 -2.67
CA THR A 265 -11.41 16.83 -3.37
C THR A 265 -12.10 15.50 -3.71
N SER A 266 -13.38 15.35 -3.35
CA SER A 266 -14.14 14.16 -3.71
C SER A 266 -15.63 14.45 -3.87
N LYS A 267 -16.28 13.75 -4.80
CA LYS A 267 -17.74 13.69 -4.88
C LYS A 267 -18.33 12.90 -3.70
N ARG A 268 -17.55 11.97 -3.15
CA ARG A 268 -17.94 11.17 -1.98
C ARG A 268 -17.98 12.03 -0.74
N LYS A 269 -19.06 11.90 0.03
CA LYS A 269 -19.16 12.47 1.37
C LYS A 269 -18.81 11.39 2.38
N ALA A 270 -17.79 11.65 3.21
CA ALA A 270 -17.40 10.71 4.26
C ALA A 270 -18.57 10.42 5.21
N VAL A 271 -18.81 9.15 5.47
CA VAL A 271 -19.85 8.62 6.38
C VAL A 271 -19.30 8.29 7.77
N ILE A 272 -17.99 8.07 7.90
CA ILE A 272 -17.30 7.84 9.18
C ILE A 272 -16.96 9.19 9.82
N ALA A 273 -17.27 9.31 11.10
CA ALA A 273 -16.94 10.47 11.93
C ALA A 273 -15.45 10.42 12.31
N LYS A 274 -14.84 11.60 12.26
CA LYS A 274 -13.44 11.81 12.62
C LYS A 274 -13.26 11.65 14.12
N ASP A 275 -12.12 11.12 14.54
CA ASP A 275 -11.73 11.12 15.95
C ASP A 275 -11.23 12.51 16.35
N ARG A 276 -12.12 13.27 17.00
CA ARG A 276 -11.82 14.64 17.44
C ARG A 276 -10.77 14.68 18.55
N GLN A 277 -10.67 13.64 19.37
CA GLN A 277 -9.70 13.58 20.45
C GLN A 277 -8.30 13.34 19.88
N LEU A 278 -8.17 12.37 18.97
CA LEU A 278 -6.93 12.13 18.24
C LEU A 278 -6.48 13.37 17.47
N LEU A 279 -7.37 14.00 16.71
CA LEU A 279 -7.05 15.23 15.96
C LEU A 279 -6.53 16.33 16.88
N LYS A 280 -7.22 16.59 17.99
CA LYS A 280 -6.81 17.60 18.96
C LYS A 280 -5.41 17.29 19.52
N MET A 281 -5.17 16.03 19.90
CA MET A 281 -3.88 15.59 20.41
C MET A 281 -2.75 15.78 19.38
N LEU A 282 -2.97 15.38 18.12
CA LEU A 282 -1.99 15.55 17.05
C LEU A 282 -1.69 17.03 16.77
N THR A 283 -2.72 17.88 16.76
CA THR A 283 -2.54 19.33 16.60
C THR A 283 -1.74 19.94 17.75
N GLU A 284 -2.04 19.57 19.00
CA GLU A 284 -1.29 20.04 20.17
C GLU A 284 0.16 19.55 20.15
N ALA A 285 0.41 18.30 19.77
CA ALA A 285 1.76 17.75 19.64
C ALA A 285 2.57 18.46 18.55
N SER A 286 1.94 18.76 17.41
CA SER A 286 2.53 19.56 16.32
C SER A 286 2.98 20.94 16.79
N MET A 287 2.10 21.65 17.54
CA MET A 287 2.42 22.97 18.08
C MET A 287 3.55 22.95 19.11
N ARG A 288 3.66 21.86 19.89
CA ARG A 288 4.71 21.70 20.91
C ARG A 288 6.02 21.16 20.34
N GLY A 289 6.02 20.58 19.14
CA GLY A 289 7.14 19.84 18.59
C GLY A 289 7.48 18.55 19.36
N HIS A 290 6.52 18.00 20.12
CA HIS A 290 6.70 16.81 20.94
C HIS A 290 5.37 16.05 21.16
N PRO A 291 5.34 14.71 21.10
CA PRO A 291 6.46 13.79 20.81
C PRO A 291 6.94 13.90 19.34
N PRO A 292 8.09 13.31 18.99
CA PRO A 292 8.62 13.35 17.62
C PRO A 292 7.65 12.79 16.58
N ASP A 293 7.79 13.24 15.32
CA ASP A 293 6.92 12.88 14.20
C ASP A 293 6.73 11.36 14.03
N TRP A 294 7.78 10.57 14.22
CA TRP A 294 7.70 9.10 14.11
C TRP A 294 6.74 8.48 15.13
N VAL A 295 6.62 9.07 16.33
CA VAL A 295 5.64 8.65 17.36
C VAL A 295 4.23 9.00 16.91
N LEU A 296 4.02 10.24 16.46
CA LEU A 296 2.71 10.71 15.96
C LEU A 296 2.24 9.88 14.77
N ASN A 297 3.17 9.54 13.90
CA ASN A 297 2.98 8.65 12.78
C ASN A 297 2.48 7.27 13.20
N ASN A 298 3.08 6.67 14.23
CA ASN A 298 2.61 5.38 14.75
C ASN A 298 1.22 5.44 15.36
N MET A 299 0.94 6.49 16.15
CA MET A 299 -0.38 6.69 16.74
C MET A 299 -1.46 6.78 15.66
N LEU A 300 -1.14 7.47 14.56
CA LEU A 300 -2.03 7.59 13.42
C LEU A 300 -2.21 6.27 12.67
N ARG A 301 -1.12 5.54 12.37
CA ARG A 301 -1.18 4.20 11.74
C ARG A 301 -2.00 3.23 12.60
N ARG A 302 -1.75 3.19 13.91
CA ARG A 302 -2.49 2.37 14.88
C ARG A 302 -3.99 2.68 14.84
N HIS A 303 -4.36 3.97 14.82
CA HIS A 303 -5.75 4.37 14.74
C HIS A 303 -6.46 3.81 13.50
N PHE A 304 -5.85 3.90 12.33
CA PHE A 304 -6.46 3.42 11.08
C PHE A 304 -6.46 1.89 10.95
N VAL A 305 -5.47 1.21 11.54
CA VAL A 305 -5.51 -0.24 11.73
C VAL A 305 -6.71 -0.63 12.60
N ASP A 306 -6.85 -0.03 13.79
CA ASP A 306 -7.96 -0.31 14.70
C ASP A 306 -9.32 -0.01 14.04
N LEU A 307 -9.41 1.06 13.24
CA LEU A 307 -10.62 1.41 12.49
C LEU A 307 -10.97 0.34 11.46
N THR A 308 -9.98 -0.14 10.71
CA THR A 308 -10.15 -1.21 9.72
C THR A 308 -10.52 -2.53 10.37
N GLU A 309 -9.87 -2.90 11.48
CA GLU A 309 -10.20 -4.11 12.23
C GLU A 309 -11.65 -4.07 12.73
N LYS A 310 -12.09 -2.94 13.30
CA LYS A 310 -13.50 -2.73 13.69
C LYS A 310 -14.46 -2.84 12.51
N PHE A 311 -14.07 -2.37 11.32
CA PHE A 311 -14.86 -2.55 10.10
C PHE A 311 -14.96 -4.02 9.68
N LEU A 312 -13.91 -4.81 9.88
CA LEU A 312 -13.88 -6.23 9.52
C LEU A 312 -14.63 -7.14 10.51
N VAL A 313 -14.86 -6.74 11.76
CA VAL A 313 -15.50 -7.59 12.79
C VAL A 313 -16.78 -8.29 12.32
N PRO A 314 -17.76 -7.62 11.68
CA PRO A 314 -18.97 -8.30 11.20
C PRO A 314 -18.68 -9.32 10.09
N LEU A 315 -17.73 -9.02 9.20
CA LEU A 315 -17.31 -9.89 8.11
C LEU A 315 -16.61 -11.14 8.66
N ASP A 316 -15.66 -10.96 9.58
CA ASP A 316 -14.94 -12.07 10.23
C ASP A 316 -15.88 -12.99 11.02
N ARG A 317 -16.84 -12.42 11.75
CA ARG A 317 -17.84 -13.20 12.49
C ARG A 317 -18.73 -14.01 11.56
N TYR A 318 -19.22 -13.41 10.47
CA TYR A 318 -20.00 -14.15 9.48
C TYR A 318 -19.17 -15.20 8.76
N PHE A 319 -17.94 -14.87 8.34
CA PHE A 319 -17.02 -15.80 7.69
C PHE A 319 -16.71 -17.01 8.57
N SER A 320 -16.55 -16.81 9.88
CA SER A 320 -16.35 -17.90 10.85
C SER A 320 -17.51 -18.91 10.85
N THR A 321 -18.73 -18.48 10.53
CA THR A 321 -19.89 -19.40 10.39
C THR A 321 -19.81 -20.26 9.14
N LEU A 322 -19.00 -19.87 8.14
CA LEU A 322 -18.81 -20.64 6.91
C LEU A 322 -17.85 -21.82 7.12
N ILE A 323 -16.95 -21.71 8.10
CA ILE A 323 -16.00 -22.76 8.49
C ILE A 323 -16.80 -23.95 9.07
N PRO A 324 -16.66 -25.15 8.49
CA PRO A 324 -17.34 -26.33 9.00
C PRO A 324 -16.86 -26.68 10.41
N ALA A 325 -17.79 -26.91 11.34
CA ALA A 325 -17.45 -27.56 12.60
C ALA A 325 -16.90 -28.95 12.26
N SER A 326 -15.72 -29.30 12.77
CA SER A 326 -14.95 -30.50 12.45
C SER A 326 -15.77 -31.80 12.58
N ARG A 327 -16.52 -32.15 11.54
CA ARG A 327 -17.26 -33.39 11.46
C ARG A 327 -16.83 -34.11 10.19
N TYR A 328 -16.43 -35.37 10.39
CA TYR A 328 -16.17 -36.42 9.41
C TYR A 328 -14.74 -36.53 8.86
N VAL A 329 -14.07 -37.61 9.28
CA VAL A 329 -12.66 -37.96 9.04
C VAL A 329 -12.50 -38.94 7.86
N TYR A 330 -13.59 -39.36 7.21
CA TYR A 330 -13.56 -40.49 6.27
C TYR A 330 -13.80 -40.13 4.79
N ASN A 331 -14.34 -38.94 4.48
CA ASN A 331 -14.69 -38.54 3.10
C ASN A 331 -13.82 -37.41 2.52
N GLY A 332 -12.68 -37.11 3.15
CA GLY A 332 -11.77 -36.03 2.75
C GLY A 332 -11.86 -34.78 3.64
N PRO A 333 -11.01 -33.77 3.39
CA PRO A 333 -10.99 -32.54 4.19
C PRO A 333 -12.31 -31.78 4.02
N PRO A 334 -12.87 -31.20 5.10
CA PRO A 334 -14.12 -30.47 5.02
C PRO A 334 -13.96 -29.21 4.16
N GLN A 335 -15.00 -28.87 3.39
CA GLN A 335 -14.97 -27.74 2.47
C GLN A 335 -15.64 -26.50 3.07
N LEU A 336 -15.03 -25.33 2.84
CA LEU A 336 -15.59 -24.06 3.27
C LEU A 336 -16.91 -23.78 2.54
N ARG A 337 -17.93 -23.32 3.28
CA ARG A 337 -19.18 -22.87 2.66
C ARG A 337 -18.97 -21.56 1.88
N PRO A 338 -19.64 -21.36 0.74
CA PRO A 338 -19.51 -20.12 -0.02
C PRO A 338 -20.09 -18.93 0.75
N PHE A 339 -19.45 -17.77 0.62
CA PHE A 339 -19.92 -16.52 1.21
C PHE A 339 -21.22 -16.07 0.54
N GLN A 340 -22.28 -15.81 1.32
CA GLN A 340 -23.57 -15.36 0.79
C GLN A 340 -23.86 -13.91 1.20
N THR A 341 -23.75 -13.00 0.22
CA THR A 341 -23.95 -11.55 0.39
C THR A 341 -25.26 -11.22 1.09
N GLU A 342 -26.38 -11.83 0.68
CA GLU A 342 -27.68 -11.53 1.28
C GLU A 342 -27.79 -11.96 2.75
N GLN A 343 -27.21 -13.11 3.11
CA GLN A 343 -27.23 -13.60 4.49
C GLN A 343 -26.35 -12.74 5.39
N PHE A 344 -25.16 -12.34 4.90
CA PHE A 344 -24.32 -11.37 5.58
C PHE A 344 -25.06 -10.05 5.80
N MET A 345 -25.67 -9.50 4.74
CA MET A 345 -26.43 -8.25 4.83
C MET A 345 -27.63 -8.36 5.78
N LYS A 346 -28.21 -9.54 5.99
CA LYS A 346 -29.26 -9.77 7.00
C LYS A 346 -28.67 -9.78 8.42
N SER A 347 -27.54 -10.46 8.63
CA SER A 347 -26.89 -10.54 9.94
C SER A 347 -26.34 -9.20 10.42
N LEU A 348 -26.01 -8.25 9.52
CA LEU A 348 -25.54 -6.91 9.86
C LEU A 348 -26.42 -6.16 10.89
N LYS A 349 -27.72 -6.47 10.98
CA LYS A 349 -28.63 -5.85 11.96
C LYS A 349 -28.28 -6.19 13.41
N ASP A 350 -27.64 -7.33 13.64
CA ASP A 350 -27.30 -7.84 14.97
C ASP A 350 -25.98 -7.27 15.49
N TYR A 351 -25.26 -6.52 14.66
CA TYR A 351 -23.99 -5.89 15.02
C TYR A 351 -24.25 -4.46 15.48
N GLN A 352 -24.01 -4.18 16.76
CA GLN A 352 -23.96 -2.82 17.28
C GLN A 352 -22.94 -1.98 16.50
N ARG A 353 -23.19 -0.67 16.41
CA ARG A 353 -22.36 0.32 15.69
C ARG A 353 -20.95 0.43 16.31
N GLN A 354 -20.06 -0.50 15.98
CA GLN A 354 -18.65 -0.46 16.41
C GLN A 354 -17.87 0.66 15.73
N LEU A 355 -18.31 1.07 14.54
CA LEU A 355 -17.75 2.18 13.79
C LEU A 355 -18.46 3.50 14.14
N PRO A 356 -17.71 4.61 14.26
CA PRO A 356 -18.26 5.91 14.58
C PRO A 356 -18.91 6.55 13.35
N PHE A 357 -20.08 6.09 12.92
CA PHE A 357 -20.80 6.75 11.81
C PHE A 357 -21.23 8.16 12.18
N LYS A 358 -21.13 9.11 11.23
CA LYS A 358 -21.64 10.46 11.41
C LYS A 358 -23.14 10.41 11.68
N SER A 359 -23.57 11.14 12.71
CA SER A 359 -25.00 11.34 12.97
C SER A 359 -25.62 12.07 11.77
N THR A 360 -26.37 11.35 10.94
CA THR A 360 -27.18 11.94 9.90
C THR A 360 -28.37 12.62 10.56
N PHE A 361 -28.32 13.94 10.71
CA PHE A 361 -29.54 14.71 10.92
C PHE A 361 -30.55 14.32 9.83
N LYS A 362 -31.83 14.19 10.22
CA LYS A 362 -32.98 13.68 9.47
C LYS A 362 -33.32 14.46 8.17
N THR A 363 -32.37 14.65 7.26
CA THR A 363 -32.53 15.45 6.04
C THR A 363 -32.16 14.69 4.75
N ARG A 364 -31.93 13.37 4.81
CA ARG A 364 -31.98 12.53 3.62
C ARG A 364 -33.36 11.90 3.49
N THR A 365 -34.06 12.26 2.43
CA THR A 365 -35.26 11.62 1.88
C THR A 365 -35.01 10.19 1.37
N THR A 366 -33.78 9.67 1.53
CA THR A 366 -33.40 8.30 1.20
C THR A 366 -33.23 7.50 2.48
N SER A 367 -34.10 6.50 2.66
CA SER A 367 -34.20 5.52 3.75
C SER A 367 -33.00 4.55 3.87
N ALA A 368 -31.81 4.93 3.41
CA ALA A 368 -30.64 4.08 3.38
C ALA A 368 -29.76 4.29 4.63
N ASP A 369 -29.58 3.23 5.42
CA ASP A 369 -28.64 3.15 6.53
C ASP A 369 -27.19 3.29 6.01
N PRO A 370 -26.43 4.35 6.38
CA PRO A 370 -25.06 4.57 5.91
C PRO A 370 -24.11 3.40 6.17
N MET A 371 -24.35 2.64 7.24
CA MET A 371 -23.57 1.44 7.54
C MET A 371 -23.82 0.37 6.48
N ARG A 372 -25.09 0.06 6.20
CA ARG A 372 -25.45 -0.93 5.18
C ARG A 372 -24.97 -0.52 3.80
N ASP A 373 -25.03 0.76 3.46
CA ASP A 373 -24.56 1.27 2.17
C ASP A 373 -23.03 1.11 2.03
N LEU A 374 -22.25 1.44 3.07
CA LEU A 374 -20.79 1.25 3.08
C LEU A 374 -20.41 -0.22 2.88
N TYR A 375 -21.03 -1.15 3.63
CA TYR A 375 -20.79 -2.58 3.45
C TYR A 375 -21.26 -3.07 2.07
N ALA A 376 -22.42 -2.62 1.58
CA ALA A 376 -22.92 -3.00 0.26
C ALA A 376 -21.99 -2.56 -0.87
N GLN A 377 -21.34 -1.41 -0.75
CA GLN A 377 -20.31 -0.94 -1.68
C GLN A 377 -19.03 -1.77 -1.54
N PHE A 378 -18.57 -2.02 -0.31
CA PHE A 378 -17.37 -2.82 -0.07
C PHE A 378 -17.48 -4.24 -0.65
N LEU A 379 -18.60 -4.93 -0.43
CA LEU A 379 -18.86 -6.28 -0.95
C LEU A 379 -18.84 -6.36 -2.49
N LYS A 380 -18.90 -5.22 -3.19
CA LYS A 380 -18.84 -5.13 -4.66
C LYS A 380 -17.46 -4.72 -5.18
N CYS A 381 -16.57 -4.22 -4.33
CA CYS A 381 -15.27 -3.71 -4.76
C CYS A 381 -14.19 -4.81 -4.73
N GLY A 382 -13.08 -4.57 -5.42
CA GLY A 382 -11.99 -5.55 -5.51
C GLY A 382 -11.30 -5.84 -4.18
N ASN A 383 -11.27 -4.88 -3.24
CA ASN A 383 -10.65 -5.10 -1.93
C ASN A 383 -11.37 -6.21 -1.15
N PHE A 384 -12.69 -6.31 -1.26
CA PHE A 384 -13.44 -7.42 -0.67
C PHE A 384 -13.09 -8.75 -1.34
N ALA A 385 -12.97 -8.78 -2.67
CA ALA A 385 -12.59 -10.00 -3.38
C ALA A 385 -11.21 -10.50 -2.94
N THR A 386 -10.23 -9.60 -2.83
CA THR A 386 -8.87 -9.91 -2.35
C THR A 386 -8.89 -10.38 -0.89
N TRP A 387 -9.61 -9.67 -0.02
CA TRP A 387 -9.79 -10.07 1.39
C TRP A 387 -10.44 -11.45 1.51
N LEU A 388 -11.50 -11.72 0.76
CA LEU A 388 -12.25 -12.97 0.81
C LEU A 388 -11.40 -14.14 0.29
N GLN A 389 -10.66 -13.94 -0.80
CA GLN A 389 -9.72 -14.92 -1.33
C GLN A 389 -8.67 -15.27 -0.27
N HIS A 390 -8.05 -14.25 0.33
CA HIS A 390 -7.05 -14.43 1.38
C HIS A 390 -7.61 -15.23 2.56
N LYS A 391 -8.75 -14.80 3.13
CA LYS A 391 -9.41 -15.49 4.24
C LYS A 391 -9.79 -16.93 3.90
N THR A 392 -10.22 -17.17 2.66
CA THR A 392 -10.55 -18.51 2.17
C THR A 392 -9.32 -19.39 2.14
N THR A 393 -8.21 -18.90 1.59
CA THR A 393 -6.92 -19.63 1.57
C THR A 393 -6.41 -19.92 2.97
N GLU A 394 -6.41 -18.93 3.88
CA GLU A 394 -6.02 -19.13 5.27
C GLU A 394 -6.88 -20.20 5.96
N ALA A 395 -8.20 -20.11 5.84
CA ALA A 395 -9.11 -21.06 6.45
C ALA A 395 -8.96 -22.47 5.87
N GLN A 396 -8.78 -22.60 4.55
CA GLN A 396 -8.55 -23.88 3.89
C GLN A 396 -7.23 -24.52 4.33
N ASN A 397 -6.16 -23.73 4.44
CA ASN A 397 -4.87 -24.19 4.96
C ASN A 397 -4.99 -24.69 6.40
N GLU A 398 -5.69 -23.96 7.27
CA GLU A 398 -5.85 -24.36 8.67
C GLU A 398 -6.77 -25.59 8.82
N ILE A 399 -7.81 -25.69 8.00
CA ILE A 399 -8.67 -26.88 7.89
C ILE A 399 -7.83 -28.08 7.46
N MET A 400 -7.01 -27.95 6.41
CA MET A 400 -6.17 -29.02 5.89
C MET A 400 -5.13 -29.45 6.93
N LYS A 401 -4.48 -28.50 7.60
CA LYS A 401 -3.52 -28.77 8.67
C LYS A 401 -4.16 -29.53 9.83
N THR A 402 -5.33 -29.09 10.29
CA THR A 402 -6.09 -29.77 11.35
C THR A 402 -6.53 -31.17 10.93
N TYR A 403 -6.94 -31.33 9.67
CA TYR A 403 -7.32 -32.63 9.10
C TYR A 403 -6.12 -33.59 9.07
N ILE A 404 -4.96 -33.15 8.56
CA ILE A 404 -3.72 -33.95 8.56
C ILE A 404 -3.32 -34.33 9.98
N GLN A 405 -3.39 -33.40 10.95
CA GLN A 405 -3.07 -33.69 12.34
C GLN A 405 -3.95 -34.81 12.91
N LYS A 406 -5.27 -34.76 12.66
CA LYS A 406 -6.19 -35.82 13.09
C LYS A 406 -5.94 -37.15 12.39
N LEU A 407 -5.61 -37.12 11.08
CA LEU A 407 -5.21 -38.34 10.37
C LEU A 407 -3.97 -38.99 11.01
N CYS A 408 -2.99 -38.20 11.43
CA CYS A 408 -1.81 -38.66 12.14
C CYS A 408 -2.15 -39.28 13.50
N GLU A 409 -3.06 -38.67 14.26
CA GLU A 409 -3.50 -39.15 15.57
C GLU A 409 -4.32 -40.46 15.47
N ASP A 410 -5.16 -40.60 14.43
CA ASP A 410 -6.03 -41.77 14.23
C ASP A 410 -5.33 -42.97 13.57
N SER A 411 -4.14 -42.79 13.01
CA SER A 411 -3.47 -43.85 12.23
C SER A 411 -2.83 -44.92 13.13
N ARG A 412 -3.20 -46.18 12.86
CA ARG A 412 -2.76 -47.35 13.64
C ARG A 412 -1.38 -47.87 13.24
N SER A 413 -0.80 -47.42 12.12
CA SER A 413 0.55 -47.77 11.67
C SER A 413 1.18 -46.71 10.75
N SER A 414 2.52 -46.70 10.64
CA SER A 414 3.27 -45.78 9.75
C SER A 414 2.96 -46.00 8.25
N ALA A 415 2.63 -47.23 7.85
CA ALA A 415 2.26 -47.54 6.46
C ALA A 415 0.86 -47.01 6.10
N ASP A 416 -0.10 -47.15 7.01
CA ASP A 416 -1.46 -46.59 6.91
C ASP A 416 -1.41 -45.06 6.82
N LEU A 417 -0.60 -44.42 7.66
CA LEU A 417 -0.41 -42.97 7.65
C LEU A 417 0.19 -42.46 6.33
N LYS A 418 1.23 -43.13 5.82
CA LYS A 418 1.87 -42.76 4.54
C LYS A 418 0.90 -42.90 3.36
N SER A 419 0.04 -43.93 3.36
CA SER A 419 -0.99 -44.09 2.32
C SER A 419 -2.01 -42.96 2.38
N ARG A 420 -2.55 -42.67 3.58
CA ARG A 420 -3.57 -41.63 3.78
C ARG A 420 -3.05 -40.24 3.44
N ILE A 421 -1.81 -39.89 3.80
CA ILE A 421 -1.20 -38.62 3.43
C ILE A 421 -0.97 -38.54 1.92
N ARG A 422 -0.49 -39.62 1.29
CA ARG A 422 -0.29 -39.67 -0.17
C ARG A 422 -1.61 -39.43 -0.92
N ASP A 423 -2.68 -40.08 -0.51
CA ASP A 423 -4.00 -39.93 -1.17
C ASP A 423 -4.56 -38.51 -1.04
N VAL A 424 -4.24 -37.80 0.04
CA VAL A 424 -4.62 -36.40 0.25
C VAL A 424 -3.79 -35.46 -0.63
N LEU A 425 -2.48 -35.68 -0.71
CA LEU A 425 -1.57 -34.85 -1.52
C LEU A 425 -1.80 -35.06 -3.03
N VAL A 426 -2.09 -36.28 -3.47
CA VAL A 426 -2.35 -36.60 -4.88
C VAL A 426 -3.69 -36.06 -5.36
N LYS A 427 -4.71 -35.98 -4.49
CA LYS A 427 -6.02 -35.36 -4.83
C LYS A 427 -6.01 -33.82 -4.81
N SER A 428 -4.90 -33.21 -4.38
CA SER A 428 -4.76 -31.75 -4.27
C SER A 428 -4.07 -31.11 -5.49
N TYR A 429 -3.76 -31.90 -6.53
CA TYR A 429 -3.18 -31.44 -7.81
C TYR A 429 -4.18 -31.56 -8.95
#